data_AF-A0A1S3HUV8-F1
#
_entry.id   AF-A0A1S3HUV8-F1
#
_cell.length_a   1.000
_cell.length_b   1.000
_cell.length_c   1.000
_cell.angle_alpha   90.00
_cell.angle_beta   90.00
_cell.angle_gamma   90.00
#
_symmetry.space_group_name_H-M   'P 1'
#
loop_
_entity.id
_entity.type
_entity.pdbx_description
1 polymer ?
#
loop_
_entity_poly.entity_id
_entity_poly.type
_entity_poly.pdbx_seq_one_letter_code
_entity_poly.pdbx_strand_id
1 'polypeptide(L)'
;MEDLVASLAGSFSVTSEPNSTAAPHPRFSQYKVKGNVLDQAERRKRMLDAQKKQRFDYLSYLRNVAEDDWTEDDNEMYGEEVADQGFEEMDCEVVFKKPGRRYKNQLMLSEWMVEVPEDFEKEWILVNCPVGKRSLVVASMVM
;
A
#
# COMPACT_ATOMS: atom_id res chain seq x y z
N MET A 1 -0.86 -17.30 -29.05
CA MET A 1 -1.96 -17.07 -28.07
C MET A 1 -1.40 -17.06 -26.66
N GLU A 2 -0.50 -17.98 -26.31
CA GLU A 2 0.19 -18.00 -25.01
C GLU A 2 0.96 -16.71 -24.68
N ASP A 3 1.63 -16.09 -25.66
CA ASP A 3 2.34 -14.81 -25.44
C ASP A 3 1.42 -13.67 -25.01
N LEU A 4 0.18 -13.65 -25.54
CA LEU A 4 -0.81 -12.65 -25.16
C LEU A 4 -1.29 -12.89 -23.73
N VAL A 5 -1.52 -14.15 -23.36
CA VAL A 5 -1.90 -14.53 -21.99
C VAL A 5 -0.77 -14.20 -21.01
N ALA A 6 0.47 -14.50 -21.36
CA ALA A 6 1.64 -14.17 -20.55
C ALA A 6 1.83 -12.66 -20.37
N SER A 7 1.60 -11.87 -21.43
CA SER A 7 1.66 -10.41 -21.38
C SER A 7 0.56 -9.84 -20.47
N LEU A 8 -0.67 -10.33 -20.62
CA LEU A 8 -1.80 -9.89 -19.80
C LEU A 8 -1.59 -10.28 -18.33
N ALA A 9 -1.22 -11.52 -18.03
CA ALA A 9 -1.00 -11.98 -16.66
C ALA A 9 0.24 -11.36 -16.01
N GLY A 10 1.29 -11.06 -16.78
CA GLY A 10 2.57 -10.59 -16.25
C GLY A 10 2.70 -9.08 -16.12
N SER A 11 1.92 -8.29 -16.87
CA SER A 11 2.11 -6.82 -16.92
C SER A 11 0.84 -5.97 -16.83
N PHE A 12 -0.34 -6.57 -16.71
CA PHE A 12 -1.56 -5.79 -16.52
C PHE A 12 -1.86 -5.58 -15.03
N SER A 13 -1.62 -4.37 -14.54
CA SER A 13 -2.07 -3.92 -13.22
C SER A 13 -2.55 -2.47 -13.29
N VAL A 14 -3.62 -2.16 -12.56
CA VAL A 14 -4.11 -0.78 -12.41
C VAL A 14 -3.40 -0.10 -11.24
N THR A 15 -3.22 -0.83 -10.13
CA THR A 15 -2.44 -0.37 -8.99
C THR A 15 -1.05 -1.02 -9.03
N SER A 16 -0.01 -0.21 -9.16
CA SER A 16 1.39 -0.65 -9.12
C SER A 16 1.81 -0.95 -7.67
N GLU A 17 1.33 -2.08 -7.13
CA GLU A 17 1.69 -2.56 -5.79
C GLU A 17 2.49 -3.85 -5.87
N PRO A 18 3.70 -3.90 -5.28
CA PRO A 18 4.51 -5.12 -5.30
C PRO A 18 3.82 -6.21 -4.45
N ASN A 19 3.91 -7.46 -4.92
CA ASN A 19 3.45 -8.64 -4.18
C ASN A 19 2.02 -8.55 -3.62
N SER A 20 1.09 -7.94 -4.38
CA SER A 20 -0.30 -7.73 -3.93
C SER A 20 -1.03 -9.05 -3.62
N THR A 21 -1.82 -9.04 -2.54
CA THR A 21 -2.69 -10.16 -2.12
C THR A 21 -3.95 -10.32 -2.96
N ALA A 22 -4.24 -9.37 -3.86
CA ALA A 22 -5.31 -9.48 -4.85
C ALA A 22 -4.97 -10.52 -5.95
N ALA A 23 -3.67 -10.75 -6.19
CA ALA A 23 -3.16 -11.78 -7.07
C ALA A 23 -2.71 -13.01 -6.25
N PRO A 24 -2.62 -14.21 -6.85
CA PRO A 24 -2.05 -15.37 -6.17
C PRO A 24 -0.60 -15.12 -5.75
N HIS A 25 -0.14 -15.87 -4.74
CA HIS A 25 1.24 -15.76 -4.25
C HIS A 25 2.23 -15.95 -5.42
N PRO A 26 3.28 -15.11 -5.56
CA PRO A 26 4.21 -15.16 -6.69
C PRO A 26 4.81 -16.54 -6.98
N ARG A 27 5.07 -17.34 -5.94
CA ARG A 27 5.56 -18.73 -6.05
C ARG A 27 4.58 -19.70 -6.75
N PHE A 28 3.28 -19.44 -6.67
CA PHE A 28 2.24 -20.26 -7.29
C PHE A 28 1.74 -19.70 -8.63
N SER A 29 2.23 -18.53 -9.04
CA SER A 29 1.87 -17.95 -10.32
C SER A 29 2.52 -18.72 -11.47
N GLN A 30 1.75 -18.94 -12.55
CA GLN A 30 2.25 -19.56 -13.77
C GLN A 30 3.12 -18.61 -14.59
N TYR A 31 2.88 -17.30 -14.47
CA TYR A 31 3.60 -16.26 -15.17
C TYR A 31 4.30 -15.35 -14.17
N LYS A 32 5.57 -15.00 -14.45
CA LYS A 32 6.31 -14.05 -13.64
C LYS A 32 5.81 -12.64 -13.94
N VAL A 33 5.42 -11.93 -12.89
CA VAL A 33 5.08 -10.52 -13.00
C VAL A 33 6.33 -9.74 -13.39
N LYS A 34 6.22 -8.91 -14.43
CA LYS A 34 7.29 -8.03 -14.88
C LYS A 34 7.26 -6.78 -14.00
N GLY A 35 8.28 -6.62 -13.16
CA GLY A 35 8.46 -5.45 -12.33
C GLY A 35 9.81 -5.51 -11.63
N ASN A 36 10.50 -4.38 -11.54
CA ASN A 36 11.72 -4.27 -10.75
C ASN A 36 11.35 -4.15 -9.27
N VAL A 37 10.94 -5.27 -8.67
CA VAL A 37 10.59 -5.29 -7.25
C VAL A 37 11.89 -5.45 -6.48
N LEU A 38 12.31 -4.38 -5.78
CA LEU A 38 13.41 -4.42 -4.80
C LEU A 38 13.20 -5.56 -3.79
N ASP A 39 14.20 -5.88 -2.98
CA ASP A 39 13.99 -6.92 -1.97
C ASP A 39 12.96 -6.51 -0.90
N GLN A 40 12.24 -7.48 -0.32
CA GLN A 40 11.17 -7.17 0.63
C GLN A 40 11.74 -6.55 1.91
N ALA A 41 12.89 -7.07 2.38
CA ALA A 41 13.65 -6.51 3.51
C ALA A 41 14.06 -5.05 3.29
N GLU A 42 14.60 -4.72 2.12
CA GLU A 42 15.00 -3.35 1.80
C GLU A 42 13.81 -2.39 1.81
N ARG A 43 12.68 -2.77 1.20
CA ARG A 43 11.48 -1.94 1.19
C ARG A 43 10.96 -1.69 2.60
N ARG A 44 10.91 -2.72 3.44
CA ARG A 44 10.49 -2.59 4.86
C ARG A 44 11.39 -1.60 5.61
N LYS A 45 12.71 -1.71 5.44
CA LYS A 45 13.67 -0.79 6.06
C LYS A 45 13.45 0.65 5.62
N ARG A 46 13.35 0.89 4.30
CA ARG A 46 13.11 2.25 3.77
C ARG A 46 11.77 2.82 4.25
N MET A 47 10.73 2.00 4.35
CA MET A 47 9.42 2.40 4.87
C MET A 47 9.49 2.80 6.35
N LEU A 48 10.20 2.03 7.19
CA LEU A 48 10.40 2.36 8.60
C LEU A 48 11.20 3.66 8.78
N ASP A 49 12.22 3.87 7.95
CA ASP A 49 13.02 5.10 7.99
C ASP A 49 12.20 6.32 7.56
N ALA A 50 11.32 6.17 6.56
CA ALA A 50 10.39 7.21 6.15
C ALA A 50 9.37 7.52 7.27
N GLN A 51 8.80 6.50 7.91
CA GLN A 51 7.88 6.67 9.04
C GLN A 51 8.50 7.45 10.20
N LYS A 52 9.79 7.23 10.49
CA LYS A 52 10.52 7.96 11.55
C LYS A 52 10.75 9.43 11.21
N LYS A 53 10.92 9.77 9.92
CA LYS A 53 11.21 11.13 9.45
C LYS A 53 9.95 11.97 9.27
N GLN A 54 8.84 11.33 8.90
CA GLN A 54 7.65 12.05 8.45
C GLN A 54 6.83 12.61 9.62
N ARG A 55 6.33 13.83 9.42
CA ARG A 55 5.29 14.44 10.25
C ARG A 55 4.04 14.56 9.40
N PHE A 56 3.02 13.77 9.73
CA PHE A 56 1.70 13.85 9.11
C PHE A 56 0.69 14.23 10.18
N ASP A 57 -0.22 15.17 9.86
CA ASP A 57 -1.27 15.58 10.78
C ASP A 57 -2.41 14.56 10.78
N TYR A 58 -2.20 13.47 11.51
CA TYR A 58 -3.20 12.42 11.69
C TYR A 58 -4.44 12.92 12.44
N LEU A 59 -4.32 13.95 13.28
CA LEU A 59 -5.45 14.45 14.08
C LEU A 59 -6.46 15.16 13.19
N SER A 60 -6.00 16.07 12.34
CA SER A 60 -6.86 16.74 11.36
C SER A 60 -7.49 15.72 10.41
N TYR A 61 -6.70 14.78 9.90
CA TYR A 61 -7.19 13.73 9.02
C TYR A 61 -8.28 12.86 9.67
N LEU A 62 -8.10 12.43 10.93
CA LEU A 62 -9.11 11.64 11.65
C LEU A 62 -10.40 12.43 11.91
N ARG A 63 -10.30 13.74 12.15
CA ARG A 63 -11.48 14.62 12.27
C ARG A 63 -12.26 14.63 10.97
N ASN A 64 -11.58 14.81 9.83
CA ASN A 64 -12.24 14.82 8.51
C ASN A 64 -12.93 13.48 8.20
N VAL A 65 -12.32 12.35 8.59
CA VAL A 65 -12.96 11.02 8.45
C VAL A 65 -14.20 10.87 9.35
N ALA A 66 -14.19 11.45 10.54
CA ALA A 66 -15.28 11.34 11.51
C ALA A 66 -16.46 12.28 11.21
N GLU A 67 -16.18 13.49 10.71
CA GLU A 67 -17.17 14.55 10.45
C GLU A 67 -17.64 14.58 8.98
N ASP A 68 -17.00 13.81 8.09
CA ASP A 68 -17.16 13.86 6.63
C ASP A 68 -16.95 15.26 6.04
N ASP A 69 -16.15 16.09 6.72
CA ASP A 69 -15.78 17.41 6.26
C ASP A 69 -14.52 17.35 5.39
N TRP A 70 -14.73 17.52 4.09
CA TRP A 70 -13.68 17.55 3.06
C TRP A 70 -13.72 18.85 2.26
N THR A 71 -14.30 19.91 2.83
CA THR A 71 -14.61 21.15 2.11
C THR A 71 -13.39 22.04 1.83
N GLU A 72 -12.38 22.00 2.71
CA GLU A 72 -11.16 22.82 2.63
C GLU A 72 -9.91 22.06 2.15
N ASP A 73 -9.99 20.76 1.85
CA ASP A 73 -8.82 20.00 1.42
C ASP A 73 -8.56 20.28 -0.07
N ASP A 74 -7.82 21.37 -0.30
CA ASP A 74 -7.44 21.93 -1.59
C ASP A 74 -7.32 20.88 -2.69
N ASN A 75 -8.11 21.11 -3.73
CA ASN A 75 -8.25 20.37 -4.96
C ASN A 75 -6.95 20.29 -5.82
N GLU A 76 -5.77 20.55 -5.23
CA GLU A 76 -4.48 20.62 -5.93
C GLU A 76 -3.31 19.91 -5.19
N MET A 77 -3.46 19.42 -3.95
CA MET A 77 -2.37 18.71 -3.23
C MET A 77 -2.70 17.27 -2.78
N TYR A 78 -3.96 16.85 -2.93
CA TYR A 78 -4.48 15.62 -2.32
C TYR A 78 -5.07 14.64 -3.33
N GLY A 79 -4.67 14.68 -4.60
CA GLY A 79 -5.10 13.69 -5.58
C GLY A 79 -4.38 13.77 -6.92
N GLU A 80 -3.12 14.18 -6.92
CA GLU A 80 -2.23 13.45 -7.80
C GLU A 80 -2.08 12.08 -7.14
N GLU A 81 -2.70 11.06 -7.77
CA GLU A 81 -2.02 9.78 -7.87
C GLU A 81 -0.56 10.14 -8.02
N VAL A 82 0.28 9.84 -7.01
CA VAL A 82 1.71 10.11 -7.10
C VAL A 82 2.08 9.39 -8.37
N ALA A 83 2.18 10.15 -9.46
CA ALA A 83 2.43 9.63 -10.77
C ALA A 83 3.69 8.84 -10.54
N ASP A 84 3.59 7.55 -10.85
CA ASP A 84 4.67 6.59 -10.91
C ASP A 84 5.92 7.34 -11.38
N GLN A 85 6.70 7.85 -10.42
CA GLN A 85 7.97 8.45 -10.71
C GLN A 85 8.75 7.21 -11.05
N GLY A 86 8.86 7.02 -12.37
CA GLY A 86 9.50 5.88 -12.95
C GLY A 86 10.78 5.57 -12.20
N PHE A 87 11.09 4.29 -12.15
CA PHE A 87 12.35 3.71 -11.74
C PHE A 87 13.54 4.31 -12.53
N GLU A 88 13.78 5.61 -12.40
CA GLU A 88 15.01 6.27 -12.77
C GLU A 88 15.79 6.53 -11.49
N GLU A 89 17.05 6.09 -11.51
CA GLU A 89 18.04 6.16 -10.45
C GLU A 89 18.23 7.60 -9.94
N MET A 90 17.40 8.04 -9.00
CA MET A 90 17.70 9.17 -8.12
C MET A 90 16.96 8.96 -6.81
N ASP A 91 17.72 8.88 -5.72
CA ASP A 91 17.31 8.86 -4.30
C ASP A 91 15.79 8.94 -4.07
N CYS A 92 15.09 7.82 -4.25
CA CYS A 92 13.65 7.76 -4.07
C CYS A 92 13.37 7.84 -2.57
N GLU A 93 13.11 9.04 -2.07
CA GLU A 93 12.40 9.21 -0.81
C GLU A 93 11.14 8.36 -0.90
N VAL A 94 11.00 7.36 -0.02
CA VAL A 94 9.79 6.54 0.03
C VAL A 94 8.64 7.47 0.40
N VAL A 95 7.89 7.92 -0.61
CA VAL A 95 6.70 8.74 -0.41
C VAL A 95 5.69 7.85 0.30
N PHE A 96 5.52 8.06 1.59
CA PHE A 96 4.48 7.41 2.36
C PHE A 96 3.14 7.75 1.71
N LYS A 97 2.39 6.72 1.31
CA LYS A 97 1.06 6.90 0.72
C LYS A 97 0.21 7.62 1.77
N LYS A 98 -0.12 8.88 1.51
CA LYS A 98 -1.08 9.62 2.33
C LYS A 98 -2.38 8.80 2.38
N PRO A 99 -3.10 8.82 3.52
CA PRO A 99 -4.39 8.15 3.59
C PRO A 99 -5.28 8.58 2.43
N GLY A 100 -6.07 7.64 1.90
CA GLY A 100 -6.87 7.86 0.71
C GLY A 100 -7.93 8.96 0.88
N ARG A 101 -8.60 9.30 -0.22
CA ARG A 101 -9.71 10.27 -0.17
C ARG A 101 -10.93 9.68 0.53
N ARG A 102 -11.52 10.46 1.44
CA ARG A 102 -12.78 10.13 2.15
C ARG A 102 -12.72 8.83 2.93
N TYR A 103 -13.37 7.78 2.43
CA TYR A 103 -13.42 6.45 3.05
C TYR A 103 -12.68 5.37 2.23
N LYS A 104 -12.19 5.70 1.04
CA LYS A 104 -11.49 4.75 0.15
C LYS A 104 -10.01 4.67 0.53
N ASN A 105 -9.43 3.48 0.44
CA ASN A 105 -7.99 3.24 0.62
C ASN A 105 -7.43 3.70 1.99
N GLN A 106 -8.23 3.61 3.05
CA GLN A 106 -7.79 3.96 4.41
C GLN A 106 -7.16 2.81 5.19
N LEU A 107 -7.28 1.59 4.67
CA LEU A 107 -6.78 0.39 5.33
C LEU A 107 -5.34 0.12 4.91
N MET A 108 -4.47 -0.18 5.89
CA MET A 108 -3.13 -0.68 5.61
C MET A 108 -3.21 -2.13 5.10
N LEU A 109 -3.00 -2.32 3.80
CA LEU A 109 -3.02 -3.63 3.16
C LEU A 109 -1.65 -4.30 3.24
N SER A 110 -1.64 -5.62 3.42
CA SER A 110 -0.43 -6.43 3.43
C SER A 110 -0.11 -6.93 2.02
N GLU A 111 1.17 -7.08 1.75
CA GLU A 111 1.69 -7.86 0.63
C GLU A 111 1.82 -9.34 1.02
N TRP A 112 2.00 -10.22 0.04
CA TRP A 112 2.40 -11.60 0.29
C TRP A 112 3.76 -11.64 1.00
N MET A 113 3.87 -12.55 1.98
CA MET A 113 5.13 -12.84 2.64
C MET A 113 5.96 -13.77 1.75
N VAL A 114 6.77 -13.18 0.87
CA VAL A 114 7.66 -13.92 -0.03
C VAL A 114 9.00 -14.17 0.67
N GLU A 115 9.52 -13.15 1.34
CA GLU A 115 10.77 -13.19 2.10
C GLU A 115 10.47 -13.16 3.60
N VAL A 116 10.96 -14.18 4.31
CA VAL A 116 10.84 -14.29 5.76
C VAL A 116 11.92 -13.40 6.40
N PRO A 117 11.54 -12.42 7.25
CA PRO A 117 12.52 -11.60 7.97
C PRO A 117 13.45 -12.45 8.85
N GLU A 118 14.72 -12.08 8.97
CA GLU A 118 15.68 -12.77 9.86
C GLU A 118 15.33 -12.62 11.34
N ASP A 119 14.68 -11.52 11.70
CA ASP A 119 14.25 -11.14 13.06
C ASP A 119 12.77 -11.49 13.34
N PHE A 120 12.20 -12.43 12.57
CA PHE A 120 10.78 -12.79 12.63
C PHE A 120 10.30 -13.18 14.03
N GLU A 121 11.11 -13.87 14.83
CA GLU A 121 10.72 -14.30 16.18
C GLU A 121 10.68 -13.16 17.20
N LYS A 122 11.37 -12.05 16.93
CA LYS A 122 11.60 -10.97 17.92
C LYS A 122 10.78 -9.72 17.62
N GLU A 123 10.75 -9.30 16.37
CA GLU A 123 10.18 -7.99 15.96
C GLU A 123 8.82 -8.12 15.25
N TRP A 124 8.33 -9.34 15.03
CA TRP A 124 7.07 -9.58 14.31
C TRP A 124 6.03 -10.26 15.19
N ILE A 125 4.77 -9.88 14.97
CA ILE A 125 3.60 -10.49 15.60
C ILE A 125 2.71 -11.12 14.52
N LEU A 126 2.11 -12.26 14.86
CA LEU A 126 1.15 -12.95 14.01
C LEU A 126 -0.26 -12.75 14.57
N VAL A 127 -1.19 -12.41 13.67
CA VAL A 127 -2.62 -12.27 13.98
C VAL A 127 -3.39 -13.30 13.17
N ASN A 128 -4.14 -14.17 13.85
CA ASN A 128 -5.03 -15.12 13.19
C ASN A 128 -6.25 -14.37 12.63
N CYS A 129 -6.35 -14.28 11.30
CA CYS A 129 -7.43 -13.58 10.61
C CYS A 129 -8.61 -14.53 10.33
N PRO A 130 -9.83 -14.21 10.80
CA PRO A 130 -11.02 -14.99 10.45
C PRO A 130 -11.39 -14.84 8.97
N VAL A 131 -12.15 -15.80 8.45
CA VAL A 131 -12.75 -15.66 7.11
C VAL A 131 -13.86 -14.61 7.20
N GLY A 132 -13.69 -13.51 6.46
CA GLY A 132 -14.63 -12.39 6.52
C GLY A 132 -14.28 -11.29 5.51
N LYS A 133 -15.03 -10.19 5.59
CA LYS A 133 -14.78 -8.98 4.79
C LYS A 133 -14.05 -7.95 5.65
N ARG A 134 -13.02 -7.34 5.10
CA ARG A 134 -12.32 -6.23 5.76
C ARG A 134 -13.15 -4.96 5.61
N SER A 135 -13.39 -4.26 6.72
CA SER A 135 -14.20 -3.04 6.76
C SER A 135 -13.51 -1.95 7.56
N LEU A 136 -13.55 -0.72 7.06
CA LEU A 136 -13.29 0.47 7.86
C LEU A 136 -14.51 0.72 8.75
N VAL A 137 -14.30 0.88 10.05
CA VAL A 137 -15.37 1.19 11.01
C VAL A 137 -15.08 2.56 11.58
N VAL A 138 -16.03 3.49 11.39
CA VAL A 138 -15.96 4.85 11.94
C VAL A 138 -17.15 5.00 12.88
N ALA A 139 -16.86 5.13 14.17
CA ALA A 139 -17.86 5.45 15.18
C ALA A 139 -17.77 6.95 15.48
N SER A 140 -18.74 7.72 14.98
CA SER A 140 -18.82 9.16 15.18
C SER A 140 -20.16 9.51 15.82
N MET A 141 -20.18 10.50 16.73
CA MET A 141 -21.42 11.07 17.23
C MET A 141 -21.91 12.08 16.20
N VAL A 142 -22.72 11.63 15.26
CA VAL A 142 -23.44 12.55 14.36
C VAL A 142 -24.54 13.21 15.19
N MET A 143 -24.40 14.51 15.45
CA MET A 143 -25.42 15.37 16.03
C MET A 143 -25.97 16.31 14.94
#